data_AF-A0A6J8DQD6-F1
#
_entry.id   AF-A0A6J8DQD6-F1
#
_cell.length_a   1.000
_cell.length_b   1.000
_cell.length_c   1.000
_cell.angle_alpha   90.00
_cell.angle_beta   90.00
_cell.angle_gamma   90.00
#
_symmetry.space_group_name_H-M   'P 1'
#
loop_
_entity.id
_entity.type
_entity.pdbx_description
1 polymer ?
#
loop_
_entity_poly.entity_id
_entity_poly.type
_entity_poly.pdbx_seq_one_letter_code
_entity_poly.pdbx_strand_id
1 'polypeptide(L)'
;MSSYKFMNSETWFNGPKWLAHEEQWPHWDRNSDAMTTITDNESEEINRQIQQNDDRFTVVKEVINIEKFSSYPKLPHLVLTKGIIYKTVGSKVKLVCPIETTRAITWVGPPKYKIYAIGTDVSSDVSTLLEINETATDKKSILFIHRFTEEISGEFRCSDGVNEREFNLVIKKNPSDLVIVNATDDRITTVQGREHNLECRVTRGQPGGNITWSTDGDVVARNGPSFVGYRLIPQRSYNGKLFKCEAFNSEGESILESSVILEVFYAPTIDIAYFPSTRTMKCFPSGVPDSYVFKDWENTTEYNDHIRFLATTKEGNNATLTIPQNKKDHHRERGIYICRASNNISSTDGIFVMQKYNLNLPGDFISHYVKSSTENTQNGIYLETTKIKINVVSVPEYTSYVVYKNGTKFTNYTESVCRNMKLMDNIYGKNVLVKGSIISFTDTIYNIDVFSSYNIVVKNAVGCSNHTIELVSALS
;
A
#
# COMPACT_ATOMS: atom_id res chain seq x y z
N MET A 1 -24.44 45.46 -22.73
CA MET A 1 -24.70 45.73 -21.30
C MET A 1 -25.06 44.38 -20.70
N SER A 2 -24.28 43.70 -19.87
CA SER A 2 -23.34 44.11 -18.82
C SER A 2 -22.26 43.04 -18.67
N SER A 3 -21.00 43.50 -18.68
CA SER A 3 -19.76 42.74 -18.53
C SER A 3 -19.40 42.60 -17.05
N TYR A 4 -19.00 41.40 -16.61
CA TYR A 4 -18.28 41.22 -15.34
C TYR A 4 -16.81 40.87 -15.63
N LYS A 5 -15.94 41.84 -15.29
CA LYS A 5 -14.49 41.72 -15.14
C LYS A 5 -14.19 41.48 -13.66
N PHE A 6 -13.31 40.53 -13.35
CA PHE A 6 -12.48 40.49 -12.14
C PHE A 6 -11.12 39.92 -12.58
N MET A 7 -10.13 40.79 -12.78
CA MET A 7 -9.09 41.23 -11.83
C MET A 7 -8.08 40.13 -11.46
N ASN A 8 -6.89 40.30 -12.02
CA ASN A 8 -5.63 39.69 -11.65
C ASN A 8 -5.27 39.99 -10.19
N SER A 9 -4.69 39.01 -9.50
CA SER A 9 -3.78 39.27 -8.39
C SER A 9 -2.55 38.38 -8.56
N GLU A 10 -1.44 39.02 -8.93
CA GLU A 10 -0.09 38.51 -8.76
C GLU A 10 0.20 38.41 -7.25
N THR A 11 0.69 37.27 -6.80
CA THR A 11 1.45 37.19 -5.54
C THR A 11 2.68 36.34 -5.74
N TRP A 12 3.80 36.99 -5.48
CA TRP A 12 5.14 36.44 -5.43
C TRP A 12 5.29 35.43 -4.29
N PHE A 13 5.91 34.29 -4.57
CA PHE A 13 6.59 33.48 -3.56
C PHE A 13 7.98 33.12 -4.09
N ASN A 14 8.98 33.86 -3.60
CA ASN A 14 10.38 33.45 -3.66
C ASN A 14 10.60 32.39 -2.57
N GLY A 15 10.84 31.15 -2.98
CA GLY A 15 11.36 30.06 -2.14
C GLY A 15 12.73 29.61 -2.66
N PRO A 16 13.64 29.17 -1.78
CA PRO A 16 15.07 29.12 -2.07
C PRO A 16 15.45 27.98 -3.04
N LYS A 17 16.37 28.31 -3.95
CA LYS A 17 17.12 27.35 -4.76
C LYS A 17 17.97 26.47 -3.83
N TRP A 18 17.60 25.21 -3.70
CA TRP A 18 18.51 24.17 -3.20
C TRP A 18 19.37 23.69 -4.36
N LEU A 19 20.67 23.92 -4.25
CA LEU A 19 21.71 23.30 -5.07
C LEU A 19 21.74 21.81 -4.72
N ALA A 20 21.31 20.95 -5.64
CA ALA A 20 21.55 19.53 -5.54
C ALA A 20 23.00 19.26 -5.99
N HIS A 21 23.83 18.86 -5.03
CA HIS A 21 25.14 18.29 -5.29
C HIS A 21 24.95 16.91 -5.92
N GLU A 22 25.63 16.69 -7.04
CA GLU A 22 25.64 15.49 -7.84
C GLU A 22 26.60 14.47 -7.18
N GLU A 23 26.06 13.52 -6.41
CA GLU A 23 26.84 12.39 -5.90
C GLU A 23 26.73 11.20 -6.88
N GLN A 24 27.87 10.86 -7.47
CA GLN A 24 28.07 9.68 -8.29
C GLN A 24 28.00 8.41 -7.43
N TRP A 25 27.09 7.51 -7.77
CA TRP A 25 27.06 6.15 -7.21
C TRP A 25 27.72 5.17 -8.19
N PRO A 26 28.58 4.24 -7.72
CA PRO A 26 29.18 3.22 -8.58
C PRO A 26 28.23 2.03 -8.80
N HIS A 27 28.32 1.48 -10.01
CA HIS A 27 27.71 0.22 -10.44
C HIS A 27 28.00 -0.93 -9.48
N TRP A 28 26.98 -1.72 -9.12
CA TRP A 28 27.13 -3.04 -8.55
C TRP A 28 26.55 -4.09 -9.49
N ASP A 29 27.43 -4.98 -9.96
CA ASP A 29 27.10 -6.21 -10.67
C ASP A 29 26.54 -7.27 -9.72
N ARG A 30 25.63 -8.09 -10.26
CA ARG A 30 25.10 -9.30 -9.62
C ARG A 30 26.11 -10.45 -9.76
N ASN A 31 26.43 -11.14 -8.67
CA ASN A 31 26.32 -12.61 -8.59
C ASN A 31 26.64 -13.21 -7.21
N SER A 32 25.79 -14.20 -6.86
CA SER A 32 26.00 -15.45 -6.10
C SER A 32 26.56 -15.49 -4.67
N ASP A 33 25.73 -16.08 -3.80
CA ASP A 33 26.01 -17.09 -2.76
C ASP A 33 27.19 -16.89 -1.77
N ALA A 34 26.85 -16.56 -0.52
CA ALA A 34 27.49 -17.10 0.67
C ALA A 34 26.65 -16.87 1.95
N MET A 35 26.39 -17.95 2.68
CA MET A 35 25.97 -17.91 4.09
C MET A 35 26.98 -17.15 4.95
N THR A 36 26.52 -16.32 5.89
CA THR A 36 27.30 -16.04 7.11
C THR A 36 26.43 -15.55 8.28
N THR A 37 26.88 -15.99 9.44
CA THR A 37 26.40 -15.87 10.83
C THR A 37 26.24 -14.45 11.35
N ILE A 38 25.19 -14.24 12.14
CA ILE A 38 24.93 -13.04 12.96
C ILE A 38 25.87 -13.07 14.17
N THR A 39 26.55 -11.95 14.46
CA THR A 39 27.45 -11.77 15.61
C THR A 39 26.84 -10.85 16.68
N ASP A 40 27.13 -11.16 17.93
CA ASP A 40 26.54 -10.67 19.19
C ASP A 40 26.83 -9.20 19.59
N ASN A 41 27.06 -8.27 18.66
CA ASN A 41 27.59 -6.94 19.01
C ASN A 41 26.59 -5.79 19.14
N GLU A 42 25.27 -6.04 19.17
CA GLU A 42 24.25 -5.00 19.41
C GLU A 42 23.55 -5.12 20.78
N SER A 43 23.92 -6.11 21.60
CA SER A 43 23.31 -6.35 22.93
C SER A 43 24.00 -5.64 24.10
N GLU A 44 25.23 -5.14 23.93
CA GLU A 44 26.00 -4.49 25.01
C GLU A 44 25.74 -2.98 25.15
N GLU A 45 25.29 -2.28 24.09
CA GLU A 45 25.07 -0.82 24.17
C GLU A 45 23.75 -0.46 24.87
N ILE A 46 22.76 -1.36 24.88
CA ILE A 46 21.48 -1.17 25.57
C ILE A 46 21.61 -1.37 27.09
N ASN A 47 22.49 -2.28 27.53
CA ASN A 47 22.73 -2.53 28.96
C ASN A 47 23.52 -1.39 29.63
N ARG A 48 24.30 -0.61 28.87
CA ARG A 48 25.06 0.52 29.42
C ARG A 48 24.20 1.75 29.76
N GLN A 49 23.03 1.90 29.14
CA GLN A 49 22.12 3.02 29.43
C GLN A 49 21.19 2.79 30.63
N ILE A 50 20.98 1.53 31.04
CA ILE A 50 20.11 1.20 32.19
C ILE A 50 20.88 1.35 33.53
N GLN A 51 22.21 1.32 33.50
CA GLN A 51 23.05 1.35 34.71
C GLN A 51 23.46 2.76 35.19
N GLN A 52 23.06 3.83 34.49
CA GLN A 52 23.38 5.22 34.85
C GLN A 52 22.26 5.98 35.58
N ASN A 53 21.13 5.33 35.91
CA ASN A 53 19.98 5.98 36.56
C ASN A 53 19.73 5.56 38.02
N ASP A 54 20.63 4.82 38.67
CA ASP A 54 20.39 4.24 40.01
C ASP A 54 21.19 4.91 41.15
N ASP A 55 21.64 6.16 40.97
CA ASP A 55 22.48 6.88 41.94
C ASP A 55 21.81 8.12 42.58
N ARG A 56 20.47 8.15 42.65
CA ARG A 56 19.75 9.21 43.39
C ARG A 56 18.69 8.68 44.34
N PHE A 57 19.11 7.98 45.40
CA PHE A 57 18.32 7.94 46.63
C PHE A 57 19.22 8.12 47.85
N THR A 58 19.34 9.39 48.28
CA THR A 58 20.01 9.77 49.51
C THR A 58 19.15 9.43 50.72
N VAL A 59 19.75 8.67 51.64
CA VAL A 59 19.23 8.25 52.92
C VAL A 59 19.01 9.45 53.85
N VAL A 60 17.76 9.69 54.27
CA VAL A 60 17.45 10.48 55.47
C VAL A 60 17.16 9.49 56.60
N LYS A 61 18.11 9.33 57.51
CA LYS A 61 17.91 8.66 58.80
C LYS A 61 17.34 9.67 59.78
N GLU A 62 16.03 9.65 59.98
CA GLU A 62 15.40 10.32 61.11
C GLU A 62 15.12 9.27 62.20
N VAL A 63 15.61 9.56 63.40
CA VAL A 63 15.48 8.73 64.60
C VAL A 63 14.05 8.91 65.13
N ILE A 64 13.19 7.91 64.90
CA ILE A 64 11.85 7.87 65.49
C ILE A 64 11.91 7.08 66.81
N ASN A 65 11.50 7.77 67.86
CA ASN A 65 11.40 7.32 69.24
C ASN A 65 10.29 6.25 69.36
N ILE A 66 10.65 5.00 69.66
CA ILE A 66 9.71 3.88 69.84
C ILE A 66 9.41 3.73 71.33
N GLU A 67 8.51 4.56 71.84
CA GLU A 67 7.76 4.23 73.05
C GLU A 67 6.30 4.68 72.88
N LYS A 68 5.37 3.74 73.03
CA LYS A 68 3.90 3.82 72.87
C LYS A 68 3.34 3.59 71.46
N PHE A 69 3.27 2.32 71.06
CA PHE A 69 2.23 1.81 70.16
C PHE A 69 1.59 0.57 70.77
N SER A 70 0.52 0.77 71.55
CA SER A 70 -0.41 -0.29 71.95
C SER A 70 -1.73 -0.14 71.20
N SER A 71 -1.69 -0.26 69.88
CA SER A 71 -2.87 -0.53 69.03
C SER A 71 -2.39 -0.86 67.62
N TYR A 72 -2.03 -2.13 67.38
CA TYR A 72 -1.85 -2.60 66.01
C TYR A 72 -3.20 -2.51 65.28
N PRO A 73 -3.29 -1.87 64.10
CA PRO A 73 -4.42 -2.11 63.22
C PRO A 73 -4.42 -3.59 62.86
N LYS A 74 -5.58 -4.25 62.90
CA LYS A 74 -5.75 -5.63 62.40
C LYS A 74 -5.10 -5.71 61.02
N LEU A 75 -4.16 -6.63 60.83
CA LEU A 75 -3.58 -6.89 59.50
C LEU A 75 -4.71 -7.10 58.49
N PRO A 76 -4.61 -6.56 57.26
CA PRO A 76 -5.62 -6.77 56.24
C PRO A 76 -5.78 -8.27 55.97
N HIS A 77 -7.02 -8.76 56.01
CA HIS A 77 -7.35 -10.14 55.70
C HIS A 77 -6.88 -10.47 54.27
N LEU A 78 -6.02 -11.48 54.14
CA LEU A 78 -5.51 -11.95 52.85
C LEU A 78 -6.64 -12.70 52.13
N VAL A 79 -7.32 -12.04 51.19
CA VAL A 79 -8.29 -12.69 50.30
C VAL A 79 -7.52 -13.50 49.27
N LEU A 80 -7.49 -14.81 49.47
CA LEU A 80 -6.82 -15.76 48.59
C LEU A 80 -7.78 -16.16 47.46
N THR A 81 -7.59 -15.52 46.31
CA THR A 81 -8.16 -15.80 44.98
C THR A 81 -9.69 -15.70 44.81
N LYS A 82 -10.11 -14.79 43.92
CA LYS A 82 -11.47 -14.70 43.39
C LYS A 82 -11.61 -15.60 42.17
N GLY A 83 -12.28 -16.75 42.31
CA GLY A 83 -12.53 -17.67 41.20
C GLY A 83 -13.92 -17.45 40.59
N ILE A 84 -14.03 -17.21 39.28
CA ILE A 84 -15.32 -17.21 38.58
C ILE A 84 -15.64 -18.64 38.15
N ILE A 85 -16.80 -19.14 38.54
CA ILE A 85 -17.26 -20.50 38.23
C ILE A 85 -18.56 -20.39 37.43
N TYR A 86 -18.52 -20.86 36.19
CA TYR A 86 -19.68 -20.87 35.30
C TYR A 86 -20.48 -22.17 35.49
N LYS A 87 -21.81 -22.07 35.61
CA LYS A 87 -22.71 -23.22 35.77
C LYS A 87 -24.04 -23.06 35.03
N THR A 88 -24.59 -24.16 34.52
CA THR A 88 -25.91 -24.20 33.88
C THR A 88 -26.99 -24.25 34.94
N VAL A 89 -28.14 -23.59 34.69
CA VAL A 89 -29.31 -23.70 35.58
C VAL A 89 -29.72 -25.16 35.72
N GLY A 90 -29.99 -25.59 36.95
CA GLY A 90 -30.31 -26.96 37.32
C GLY A 90 -29.11 -27.83 37.68
N SER A 91 -27.87 -27.41 37.39
CA SER A 91 -26.67 -28.22 37.67
C SER A 91 -26.30 -28.25 39.15
N LYS A 92 -25.55 -29.29 39.54
CA LYS A 92 -24.92 -29.39 40.87
C LYS A 92 -23.61 -28.62 40.92
N VAL A 93 -23.35 -27.90 42.01
CA VAL A 93 -22.12 -27.14 42.24
C VAL A 93 -21.46 -27.62 43.52
N LYS A 94 -20.13 -27.72 43.51
CA LYS A 94 -19.30 -28.03 44.67
C LYS A 94 -18.26 -26.92 44.82
N LEU A 95 -18.37 -26.12 45.87
CA LEU A 95 -17.34 -25.14 46.23
C LEU A 95 -16.47 -25.73 47.33
N VAL A 96 -15.16 -25.58 47.22
CA VAL A 96 -14.20 -26.15 48.17
C VAL A 96 -13.39 -25.02 48.77
N CYS A 97 -13.53 -24.84 50.07
CA CYS A 97 -12.77 -23.90 50.87
C CYS A 97 -11.73 -24.68 51.69
N PRO A 98 -10.43 -24.60 51.36
CA PRO A 98 -9.41 -25.18 52.21
C PRO A 98 -9.30 -24.40 53.52
N ILE A 99 -9.04 -25.14 54.58
CA ILE A 99 -9.05 -24.68 55.96
C ILE A 99 -7.63 -24.85 56.50
N GLU A 100 -7.09 -23.81 57.11
CA GLU A 100 -5.77 -23.92 57.76
C GLU A 100 -5.90 -24.05 59.28
N THR A 101 -7.06 -23.64 59.82
CA THR A 101 -7.33 -23.58 61.25
C THR A 101 -8.39 -24.59 61.69
N THR A 102 -8.50 -24.85 62.99
CA THR A 102 -9.57 -25.67 63.58
C THR A 102 -10.82 -24.85 63.92
N ARG A 103 -10.93 -23.62 63.41
CA ARG A 103 -12.04 -22.70 63.71
C ARG A 103 -13.26 -23.04 62.86
N ALA A 104 -14.44 -22.66 63.37
CA ALA A 104 -15.69 -22.78 62.63
C ALA A 104 -15.65 -21.91 61.37
N ILE A 105 -16.08 -22.50 60.24
CA ILE A 105 -16.15 -21.82 58.95
C ILE A 105 -17.54 -21.29 58.71
N THR A 106 -17.57 -20.12 58.09
CA THR A 106 -18.79 -19.45 57.66
C THR A 106 -18.78 -19.33 56.15
N TRP A 107 -19.88 -19.73 55.52
CA TRP A 107 -20.17 -19.43 54.12
C TRP A 107 -21.17 -18.28 54.05
N VAL A 108 -20.98 -17.36 53.11
CA VAL A 108 -21.89 -16.22 52.87
C VAL A 108 -22.20 -16.15 51.38
N GLY A 109 -23.48 -16.03 50.99
CA GLY A 109 -23.86 -15.92 49.57
C GLY A 109 -25.33 -15.57 49.29
N PRO A 110 -25.71 -15.40 48.00
CA PRO A 110 -27.08 -15.07 47.55
C PRO A 110 -28.13 -16.10 47.97
N PRO A 111 -29.45 -15.78 47.90
CA PRO A 111 -30.08 -14.53 47.42
C PRO A 111 -30.15 -13.39 48.46
N LYS A 112 -29.64 -13.57 49.69
CA LYS A 112 -29.76 -12.56 50.78
C LYS A 112 -28.50 -12.43 51.66
N TYR A 113 -27.32 -12.79 51.15
CA TYR A 113 -26.07 -12.87 51.94
C TYR A 113 -26.27 -13.65 53.26
N LYS A 114 -26.95 -14.80 53.17
CA LYS A 114 -27.18 -15.65 54.35
C LYS A 114 -25.84 -16.22 54.82
N ILE A 115 -25.61 -16.16 56.14
CA ILE A 115 -24.47 -16.82 56.78
C ILE A 115 -24.87 -18.27 57.06
N TYR A 116 -24.10 -19.20 56.52
CA TYR A 116 -24.22 -20.62 56.80
C TYR A 116 -23.03 -21.01 57.68
N ALA A 117 -23.31 -21.27 58.96
CA ALA A 117 -22.33 -21.71 59.93
C ALA A 117 -22.53 -23.20 60.24
N ILE A 118 -21.42 -23.90 60.40
CA ILE A 118 -21.41 -25.33 60.72
C ILE A 118 -22.09 -25.57 62.08
N GLY A 119 -22.96 -26.59 62.16
CA GLY A 119 -23.67 -26.97 63.38
C GLY A 119 -24.89 -26.11 63.72
N THR A 120 -25.26 -25.16 62.86
CA THR A 120 -26.53 -24.42 62.96
C THR A 120 -27.49 -24.89 61.88
N ASP A 121 -28.76 -25.12 62.24
CA ASP A 121 -29.80 -25.48 61.26
C ASP A 121 -29.86 -24.40 60.17
N VAL A 122 -29.55 -24.81 58.94
CA VAL A 122 -29.64 -23.94 57.77
C VAL A 122 -31.08 -23.46 57.65
N SER A 123 -31.27 -22.13 57.70
CA SER A 123 -32.56 -21.44 57.53
C SER A 123 -33.47 -22.18 56.53
N SER A 124 -34.66 -22.60 57.00
CA SER A 124 -35.59 -23.56 56.38
C SER A 124 -36.00 -23.27 54.93
N ASP A 125 -35.85 -22.04 54.45
CA ASP A 125 -36.29 -21.63 53.11
C ASP A 125 -35.28 -21.97 52.00
N VAL A 126 -34.05 -22.38 52.34
CA VAL A 126 -32.96 -22.66 51.35
C VAL A 126 -32.32 -24.04 51.58
N SER A 127 -32.69 -24.74 52.66
CA SER A 127 -32.08 -26.02 53.07
C SER A 127 -32.28 -27.17 52.07
N THR A 128 -33.24 -27.07 51.15
CA THR A 128 -33.46 -28.08 50.10
C THR A 128 -32.51 -27.94 48.91
N LEU A 129 -31.81 -26.81 48.78
CA LEU A 129 -30.95 -26.48 47.63
C LEU A 129 -29.46 -26.50 47.96
N LEU A 130 -29.10 -26.43 49.24
CA LEU A 130 -27.73 -26.32 49.74
C LEU A 130 -27.44 -27.36 50.82
N GLU A 131 -26.30 -28.03 50.72
CA GLU A 131 -25.76 -28.95 51.73
C GLU A 131 -24.31 -28.58 52.04
N ILE A 132 -23.95 -28.49 53.32
CA ILE A 132 -22.57 -28.20 53.74
C ILE A 132 -22.02 -29.45 54.40
N ASN A 133 -20.92 -29.97 53.85
CA ASN A 133 -20.23 -31.11 54.42
C ASN A 133 -18.79 -30.73 54.77
N GLU A 134 -18.35 -31.19 55.94
CA GLU A 134 -16.96 -31.14 56.37
C GLU A 134 -16.32 -32.51 56.31
N THR A 135 -15.11 -32.59 55.77
CA THR A 135 -14.27 -33.76 55.90
C THR A 135 -13.15 -33.46 56.89
N ALA A 136 -13.34 -33.91 58.14
CA ALA A 136 -12.42 -33.67 59.25
C ALA A 136 -10.98 -34.16 58.98
N THR A 137 -10.81 -35.10 58.04
CA THR A 137 -9.50 -35.67 57.66
C THR A 137 -8.72 -34.81 56.67
N ASP A 138 -9.37 -33.92 55.92
CA ASP A 138 -8.76 -33.29 54.73
C ASP A 138 -8.60 -31.77 54.83
N LYS A 139 -8.91 -31.18 56.00
CA LYS A 139 -8.85 -29.72 56.25
C LYS A 139 -9.56 -28.90 55.15
N LYS A 140 -10.77 -29.28 54.75
CA LYS A 140 -11.58 -28.61 53.71
C LYS A 140 -13.05 -28.53 54.12
N SER A 141 -13.68 -27.38 53.89
CA SER A 141 -15.13 -27.19 53.99
C SER A 141 -15.72 -27.15 52.59
N ILE A 142 -16.83 -27.85 52.38
CA ILE A 142 -17.43 -28.03 51.07
C ILE A 142 -18.88 -27.54 51.10
N LEU A 143 -19.21 -26.60 50.22
CA LEU A 143 -20.60 -26.20 49.93
C LEU A 143 -21.10 -26.92 48.68
N PHE A 144 -22.10 -27.78 48.84
CA PHE A 144 -22.86 -28.39 47.76
C PHE A 144 -24.10 -27.58 47.45
N ILE A 145 -24.30 -27.26 46.18
CA ILE A 145 -25.52 -26.68 45.64
C ILE A 145 -26.16 -27.76 44.80
N HIS A 146 -27.29 -28.32 45.24
CA HIS A 146 -27.94 -29.44 44.56
C HIS A 146 -28.62 -29.04 43.25
N ARG A 147 -29.07 -27.79 43.17
CA ARG A 147 -29.73 -27.24 41.99
C ARG A 147 -29.43 -25.75 41.88
N PHE A 148 -28.52 -25.41 40.98
CA PHE A 148 -28.15 -24.02 40.71
C PHE A 148 -29.29 -23.27 40.00
N THR A 149 -29.66 -22.08 40.47
CA THR A 149 -30.73 -21.24 39.89
C THR A 149 -30.24 -19.80 39.71
N GLU A 150 -31.03 -18.97 39.03
CA GLU A 150 -30.68 -17.56 38.84
C GLU A 150 -30.58 -16.78 40.15
N GLU A 151 -31.41 -17.11 41.13
CA GLU A 151 -31.38 -16.51 42.47
C GLU A 151 -30.13 -16.88 43.29
N ILE A 152 -29.48 -18.01 42.97
CA ILE A 152 -28.26 -18.49 43.65
C ILE A 152 -27.00 -17.94 42.95
N SER A 153 -27.12 -17.35 41.75
CA SER A 153 -25.98 -16.73 41.06
C SER A 153 -25.47 -15.52 41.83
N GLY A 154 -24.15 -15.40 41.94
CA GLY A 154 -23.48 -14.28 42.59
C GLY A 154 -22.26 -14.70 43.41
N GLU A 155 -21.85 -13.82 44.31
CA GLU A 155 -20.62 -13.98 45.08
C GLU A 155 -20.84 -14.82 46.35
N PHE A 156 -20.11 -15.92 46.45
CA PHE A 156 -19.98 -16.75 47.65
C PHE A 156 -18.65 -16.48 48.31
N ARG A 157 -18.65 -16.44 49.63
CA ARG A 157 -17.47 -16.20 50.44
C ARG A 157 -17.39 -17.27 51.51
N CYS A 158 -16.21 -17.84 51.72
CA CYS A 158 -15.95 -18.67 52.88
C CYS A 158 -14.88 -18.01 53.75
N SER A 159 -15.05 -18.09 55.08
CA SER A 159 -14.06 -17.58 56.04
C SER A 159 -13.98 -18.44 57.29
N ASP A 160 -12.75 -18.67 57.76
CA ASP A 160 -12.43 -19.27 59.08
C ASP A 160 -12.11 -18.19 60.16
N GLY A 161 -12.41 -16.92 59.85
CA GLY A 161 -12.13 -15.75 60.68
C GLY A 161 -10.71 -15.20 60.53
N VAL A 162 -9.82 -15.89 59.81
CA VAL A 162 -8.46 -15.40 59.48
C VAL A 162 -8.30 -15.28 57.96
N ASN A 163 -8.57 -16.37 57.26
CA ASN A 163 -8.49 -16.50 55.82
C ASN A 163 -9.89 -16.33 55.20
N GLU A 164 -9.91 -15.80 53.99
CA GLU A 164 -11.14 -15.60 53.22
C GLU A 164 -10.92 -16.01 51.76
N ARG A 165 -11.93 -16.67 51.17
CA ARG A 165 -11.96 -16.93 49.73
C ARG A 165 -13.28 -16.51 49.13
N GLU A 166 -13.20 -15.99 47.92
CA GLU A 166 -14.35 -15.58 47.13
C GLU A 166 -14.52 -16.46 45.90
N PHE A 167 -15.76 -16.89 45.68
CA PHE A 167 -16.21 -17.57 44.48
C PHE A 167 -17.30 -16.72 43.84
N ASN A 168 -17.27 -16.51 42.54
CA ASN A 168 -18.36 -15.87 41.82
C ASN A 168 -19.05 -16.90 40.93
N LEU A 169 -20.25 -17.34 41.34
CA LEU A 169 -21.05 -18.26 40.56
C LEU A 169 -21.88 -17.51 39.52
N VAL A 170 -21.64 -17.83 38.26
CA VAL A 170 -22.24 -17.16 37.12
C VAL A 170 -23.01 -18.16 36.26
N ILE A 171 -24.22 -17.79 35.85
CA ILE A 171 -25.01 -18.60 34.93
C ILE A 171 -24.36 -18.62 33.55
N LYS A 172 -24.20 -19.83 33.01
CA LYS A 172 -23.83 -20.05 31.61
C LYS A 172 -24.97 -19.57 30.71
N LYS A 173 -24.65 -18.65 29.79
CA LYS A 173 -25.59 -18.16 28.78
C LYS A 173 -24.92 -18.27 27.41
N ASN A 174 -25.62 -18.88 26.44
CA ASN A 174 -25.13 -18.92 25.07
C ASN A 174 -25.27 -17.53 24.43
N PRO A 175 -24.34 -17.13 23.56
CA PRO A 175 -24.53 -16.01 22.66
C PRO A 175 -25.86 -16.18 21.91
N SER A 176 -26.61 -15.10 21.74
CA SER A 176 -27.88 -15.13 20.99
C SER A 176 -27.90 -14.22 19.78
N ASP A 177 -27.09 -13.15 19.77
CA ASP A 177 -26.94 -12.30 18.59
C ASP A 177 -25.46 -12.05 18.29
N LEU A 178 -25.15 -12.02 16.99
CA LEU A 178 -23.86 -11.64 16.44
C LEU A 178 -24.09 -10.67 15.29
N VAL A 179 -23.52 -9.46 15.39
CA VAL A 179 -23.70 -8.43 14.35
C VAL A 179 -22.37 -7.74 14.06
N ILE A 180 -22.10 -7.50 12.78
CA ILE A 180 -21.02 -6.64 12.33
C ILE A 180 -21.52 -5.18 12.32
N VAL A 181 -21.01 -4.36 13.25
CA VAL A 181 -21.65 -3.08 13.64
C VAL A 181 -21.42 -1.98 12.62
N ASN A 182 -20.32 -2.05 11.85
CA ASN A 182 -19.94 -1.07 10.85
C ASN A 182 -20.47 -1.38 9.43
N ALA A 183 -21.28 -2.43 9.29
CA ALA A 183 -21.89 -2.80 8.02
C ALA A 183 -23.14 -1.94 7.75
N THR A 184 -23.31 -1.51 6.49
CA THR A 184 -24.55 -0.92 5.97
C THR A 184 -25.05 -1.81 4.84
N ASP A 185 -26.29 -2.30 4.93
CA ASP A 185 -26.88 -3.21 3.94
C ASP A 185 -25.99 -4.44 3.62
N ASP A 186 -25.43 -5.07 4.66
CA ASP A 186 -24.51 -6.20 4.56
C ASP A 186 -23.21 -5.93 3.77
N ARG A 187 -22.83 -4.65 3.67
CA ARG A 187 -21.61 -4.20 2.98
C ARG A 187 -20.78 -3.26 3.84
N ILE A 188 -19.47 -3.29 3.62
CA ILE A 188 -18.52 -2.31 4.17
C ILE A 188 -17.73 -1.71 3.01
N THR A 189 -17.83 -0.40 2.85
CA THR A 189 -17.06 0.34 1.84
C THR A 189 -15.78 0.89 2.45
N THR A 190 -14.66 0.68 1.79
CA THR A 190 -13.35 1.21 2.21
C THR A 190 -12.47 1.53 1.00
N VAL A 191 -11.31 2.14 1.23
CA VAL A 191 -10.32 2.48 0.20
C VAL A 191 -9.08 1.63 0.42
N GLN A 192 -8.48 1.14 -0.68
CA GLN A 192 -7.24 0.38 -0.63
C GLN A 192 -6.16 1.10 0.19
N GLY A 193 -5.46 0.34 1.04
CA GLY A 193 -4.36 0.85 1.86
C GLY A 193 -4.79 1.73 3.04
N ARG A 194 -6.06 2.15 3.13
CA ARG A 194 -6.58 2.86 4.30
C ARG A 194 -7.03 1.86 5.34
N GLU A 195 -6.36 1.91 6.48
CA GLU A 195 -6.73 1.10 7.63
C GLU A 195 -8.21 1.24 7.99
N HIS A 196 -8.84 0.10 8.22
CA HIS A 196 -10.24 0.00 8.60
C HIS A 196 -10.37 -1.00 9.75
N ASN A 197 -11.22 -0.70 10.72
CA ASN A 197 -11.48 -1.60 11.84
C ASN A 197 -12.85 -2.26 11.66
N LEU A 198 -12.86 -3.57 11.45
CA LEU A 198 -14.09 -4.37 11.41
C LEU A 198 -14.55 -4.65 12.84
N GLU A 199 -15.78 -4.31 13.20
CA GLU A 199 -16.30 -4.48 14.57
C GLU A 199 -17.39 -5.55 14.60
N CYS A 200 -17.20 -6.62 15.37
CA CYS A 200 -18.18 -7.68 15.55
C CYS A 200 -18.64 -7.80 16.99
N ARG A 201 -19.93 -7.54 17.22
CA ARG A 201 -20.53 -7.49 18.56
C ARG A 201 -21.33 -8.76 18.84
N VAL A 202 -20.92 -9.47 19.88
CA VAL A 202 -21.64 -10.61 20.46
C VAL A 202 -22.45 -10.11 21.65
N THR A 203 -23.73 -10.46 21.75
CA THR A 203 -24.55 -10.11 22.92
C THR A 203 -24.95 -11.36 23.72
N ARG A 204 -25.20 -11.15 25.02
CA ARG A 204 -25.85 -12.11 25.94
C ARG A 204 -25.08 -13.42 26.24
N GLY A 205 -23.85 -13.57 25.76
CA GLY A 205 -22.97 -14.70 26.06
C GLY A 205 -22.26 -14.57 27.42
N GLN A 206 -22.29 -15.63 28.23
CA GLN A 206 -21.60 -15.70 29.52
C GLN A 206 -20.99 -17.12 29.70
N PRO A 207 -19.65 -17.29 29.72
CA PRO A 207 -18.62 -16.27 29.50
C PRO A 207 -18.72 -15.64 28.10
N GLY A 208 -18.06 -14.49 27.92
CA GLY A 208 -17.94 -13.84 26.61
C GLY A 208 -17.41 -14.82 25.56
N GLY A 209 -17.96 -14.75 24.34
CA GLY A 209 -17.54 -15.60 23.23
C GLY A 209 -16.18 -15.17 22.67
N ASN A 210 -15.35 -16.15 22.29
CA ASN A 210 -14.18 -15.94 21.46
C ASN A 210 -14.64 -15.59 20.04
N ILE A 211 -14.05 -14.55 19.47
CA ILE A 211 -14.39 -14.07 18.12
C ILE A 211 -13.30 -14.52 17.15
N THR A 212 -13.71 -15.14 16.06
CA THR A 212 -12.82 -15.49 14.94
C THR A 212 -13.29 -14.76 13.69
N TRP A 213 -12.35 -14.12 13.00
CA TRP A 213 -12.61 -13.52 11.68
C TRP A 213 -12.02 -14.42 10.60
N SER A 214 -12.79 -14.66 9.55
CA SER A 214 -12.36 -15.41 8.37
C SER A 214 -12.78 -14.74 7.07
N THR A 215 -12.03 -15.00 5.99
CA THR A 215 -12.35 -14.60 4.62
C THR A 215 -11.99 -15.75 3.69
N ASP A 216 -12.90 -16.12 2.78
CA ASP A 216 -12.71 -17.25 1.85
C ASP A 216 -12.34 -18.59 2.53
N GLY A 217 -12.76 -18.77 3.79
CA GLY A 217 -12.45 -19.96 4.61
C GLY A 217 -11.15 -19.87 5.41
N ASP A 218 -10.30 -18.87 5.16
CA ASP A 218 -9.05 -18.67 5.90
C ASP A 218 -9.28 -17.76 7.13
N VAL A 219 -8.74 -18.17 8.28
CA VAL A 219 -8.80 -17.39 9.51
C VAL A 219 -7.79 -16.23 9.44
N VAL A 220 -8.29 -14.99 9.47
CA VAL A 220 -7.48 -13.77 9.39
C VAL A 220 -7.20 -13.14 10.74
N ALA A 221 -8.04 -13.40 11.74
CA ALA A 221 -7.79 -12.99 13.13
C ALA A 221 -8.51 -13.89 14.12
N ARG A 222 -7.88 -14.11 15.28
CA ARG A 222 -8.50 -14.76 16.45
C ARG A 222 -8.40 -13.80 17.63
N ASN A 223 -9.55 -13.42 18.14
CA ASN A 223 -9.66 -12.44 19.22
C ASN A 223 -10.22 -13.09 20.48
N GLY A 224 -9.69 -12.70 21.63
CA GLY A 224 -10.18 -13.16 22.94
C GLY A 224 -11.57 -12.60 23.28
N PRO A 225 -12.13 -13.00 24.44
CA PRO A 225 -13.52 -12.74 24.84
C PRO A 225 -13.86 -11.26 25.13
N SER A 226 -12.96 -10.34 24.78
CA SER A 226 -13.09 -8.89 25.03
C SER A 226 -12.61 -8.02 23.87
N PHE A 227 -12.07 -8.60 22.78
CA PHE A 227 -11.61 -7.83 21.62
C PHE A 227 -12.51 -8.10 20.40
N VAL A 228 -13.26 -7.07 20.03
CA VAL A 228 -14.36 -7.11 19.06
C VAL A 228 -13.91 -6.57 17.69
N GLY A 229 -12.76 -5.89 17.64
CA GLY A 229 -12.19 -5.28 16.45
C GLY A 229 -11.26 -6.19 15.65
N TYR A 230 -11.22 -6.04 14.33
CA TYR A 230 -10.15 -6.56 13.48
C TYR A 230 -9.62 -5.43 12.60
N ARG A 231 -8.35 -5.07 12.83
CA ARG A 231 -7.63 -4.05 12.08
C ARG A 231 -7.20 -4.62 10.73
N LEU A 232 -7.82 -4.13 9.67
CA LEU A 232 -7.62 -4.55 8.28
C LEU A 232 -6.99 -3.41 7.49
N ILE A 233 -5.96 -3.72 6.68
CA ILE A 233 -5.47 -2.82 5.62
C ILE A 233 -5.98 -3.41 4.28
N PRO A 234 -7.05 -2.86 3.70
CA PRO A 234 -7.72 -3.43 2.54
C PRO A 234 -6.82 -3.48 1.31
N GLN A 235 -6.83 -4.62 0.62
CA GLN A 235 -6.14 -4.83 -0.65
C GLN A 235 -7.15 -4.90 -1.80
N ARG A 236 -6.69 -4.63 -3.03
CA ARG A 236 -7.52 -4.76 -4.25
C ARG A 236 -8.17 -6.14 -4.37
N SER A 237 -7.44 -7.18 -3.97
CA SER A 237 -7.92 -8.57 -3.98
C SER A 237 -9.06 -8.84 -2.99
N TYR A 238 -9.28 -7.97 -1.99
CA TYR A 238 -10.37 -8.12 -1.03
C TYR A 238 -11.70 -7.53 -1.53
N ASN A 239 -11.71 -6.82 -2.66
CA ASN A 239 -12.95 -6.28 -3.21
C ASN A 239 -13.93 -7.41 -3.59
N GLY A 240 -15.13 -7.36 -3.02
CA GLY A 240 -16.18 -8.36 -3.21
C GLY A 240 -16.03 -9.61 -2.33
N LYS A 241 -15.01 -9.68 -1.46
CA LYS A 241 -14.83 -10.83 -0.56
C LYS A 241 -15.82 -10.80 0.60
N LEU A 242 -16.22 -12.00 1.03
CA LEU A 242 -17.06 -12.20 2.21
C LEU A 242 -16.18 -12.31 3.46
N PHE A 243 -16.35 -11.36 4.37
CA PHE A 243 -15.77 -11.42 5.71
C PHE A 243 -16.79 -12.01 6.67
N LYS A 244 -16.39 -13.05 7.38
CA LYS A 244 -17.22 -13.76 8.34
C LYS A 244 -16.67 -13.54 9.74
N CYS A 245 -17.53 -13.16 10.66
CA CYS A 245 -17.28 -13.17 12.09
C CYS A 245 -17.99 -14.37 12.69
N GLU A 246 -17.26 -15.16 13.48
CA GLU A 246 -17.76 -16.34 14.18
C GLU A 246 -17.55 -16.14 15.67
N ALA A 247 -18.57 -16.42 16.46
CA ALA A 247 -18.51 -16.32 17.92
C ALA A 247 -18.82 -17.66 18.56
N PHE A 248 -17.91 -18.10 19.44
CA PHE A 248 -18.02 -19.34 20.19
C PHE A 248 -17.65 -19.11 21.65
N ASN A 249 -18.51 -19.51 22.59
CA ASN A 249 -18.12 -19.62 24.00
C ASN A 249 -17.95 -21.11 24.36
N SER A 250 -17.16 -21.41 25.39
CA SER A 250 -16.87 -22.79 25.83
C SER A 250 -18.11 -23.60 26.26
N GLU A 251 -19.28 -22.97 26.24
CA GLU A 251 -20.52 -23.46 26.85
C GLU A 251 -21.66 -23.62 25.84
N GLY A 252 -21.50 -23.09 24.63
CA GLY A 252 -22.45 -23.23 23.55
C GLY A 252 -22.10 -24.41 22.65
N GLU A 253 -23.11 -25.17 22.24
CA GLU A 253 -22.96 -26.19 21.20
C GLU A 253 -22.99 -25.59 19.79
N SER A 254 -23.47 -24.34 19.65
CA SER A 254 -23.62 -23.64 18.38
C SER A 254 -22.65 -22.47 18.25
N ILE A 255 -22.05 -22.38 17.07
CA ILE A 255 -21.26 -21.22 16.63
C ILE A 255 -22.24 -20.21 16.06
N LEU A 256 -22.19 -18.96 16.53
CA LEU A 256 -22.90 -17.86 15.87
C LEU A 256 -22.04 -17.31 14.74
N GLU A 257 -22.70 -16.88 13.67
CA GLU A 257 -22.04 -16.41 12.46
C GLU A 257 -22.72 -15.14 11.94
N SER A 258 -21.92 -14.16 11.53
CA SER A 258 -22.36 -12.96 10.82
C SER A 258 -21.40 -12.71 9.67
N SER A 259 -21.89 -12.21 8.55
CA SER A 259 -21.03 -12.00 7.37
C SER A 259 -21.33 -10.68 6.68
N VAL A 260 -20.32 -10.14 5.97
CA VAL A 260 -20.38 -8.86 5.29
C VAL A 260 -19.52 -8.89 4.03
N ILE A 261 -19.95 -8.22 2.97
CA ILE A 261 -19.15 -8.07 1.75
C ILE A 261 -18.28 -6.83 1.87
N LEU A 262 -16.98 -6.96 1.65
CA LEU A 262 -16.06 -5.83 1.62
C LEU A 262 -15.98 -5.23 0.22
N GLU A 263 -16.36 -3.97 0.07
CA GLU A 263 -16.17 -3.18 -1.16
C GLU A 263 -14.94 -2.30 -1.01
N VAL A 264 -13.91 -2.59 -1.81
CA VAL A 264 -12.65 -1.86 -1.76
C VAL A 264 -12.54 -0.98 -2.99
N PHE A 265 -12.56 0.33 -2.77
CA PHE A 265 -12.28 1.32 -3.80
C PHE A 265 -10.78 1.48 -4.00
N TYR A 266 -10.35 1.50 -5.26
CA TYR A 266 -8.96 1.61 -5.64
C TYR A 266 -8.81 2.33 -6.98
N ALA A 267 -7.69 3.04 -7.12
CA ALA A 267 -7.32 3.76 -8.33
C ALA A 267 -7.16 2.80 -9.54
N PRO A 268 -7.39 3.27 -10.77
CA PRO A 268 -7.33 2.39 -11.94
C PRO A 268 -5.90 1.94 -12.25
N THR A 269 -5.75 0.70 -12.71
CA THR A 269 -4.60 0.27 -13.52
C THR A 269 -4.95 0.46 -14.99
N ILE A 270 -4.01 0.87 -15.85
CA ILE A 270 -4.29 1.19 -17.25
C ILE A 270 -3.48 0.29 -18.17
N ASP A 271 -4.18 -0.38 -19.10
CA ASP A 271 -3.57 -1.05 -20.25
C ASP A 271 -3.80 -0.24 -21.52
N ILE A 272 -2.83 -0.26 -22.44
CA ILE A 272 -2.92 0.42 -23.74
C ILE A 272 -2.69 -0.58 -24.87
N ALA A 273 -3.62 -0.64 -25.81
CA ALA A 273 -3.47 -1.42 -27.05
C ALA A 273 -3.46 -0.50 -28.27
N TYR A 274 -2.59 -0.81 -29.23
CA TYR A 274 -2.56 -0.16 -30.55
C TYR A 274 -3.10 -1.12 -31.61
N PHE A 275 -3.96 -0.62 -32.49
CA PHE A 275 -4.57 -1.35 -33.60
C PHE A 275 -4.06 -0.76 -34.92
N PRO A 276 -3.04 -1.37 -35.55
CA PRO A 276 -2.39 -0.81 -36.74
C PRO A 276 -3.33 -0.63 -37.94
N SER A 277 -4.30 -1.55 -38.12
CA SER A 277 -5.25 -1.53 -39.24
C SER A 277 -6.14 -0.28 -39.25
N THR A 278 -6.51 0.21 -38.07
CA THR A 278 -7.37 1.40 -37.89
C THR A 278 -6.57 2.61 -37.42
N ARG A 279 -5.27 2.43 -37.11
CA ARG A 279 -4.40 3.43 -36.47
C ARG A 279 -5.01 4.01 -35.20
N THR A 280 -5.68 3.17 -34.43
CA THR A 280 -6.31 3.56 -33.17
C THR A 280 -5.52 3.05 -31.98
N MET A 281 -5.45 3.85 -30.93
CA MET A 281 -5.00 3.43 -29.61
C MET A 281 -6.19 3.39 -28.68
N LYS A 282 -6.31 2.34 -27.88
CA LYS A 282 -7.33 2.22 -26.84
C LYS A 282 -6.67 2.09 -25.48
N CYS A 283 -7.22 2.82 -24.54
CA CYS A 283 -6.84 2.85 -23.14
C CYS A 283 -7.94 2.17 -22.32
N PHE A 284 -7.54 1.12 -21.60
CA PHE A 284 -8.41 0.23 -20.82
C PHE A 284 -8.09 0.39 -19.33
N PRO A 285 -8.68 1.37 -18.65
CA PRO A 285 -8.56 1.46 -17.20
C PRO A 285 -9.36 0.34 -16.50
N SER A 286 -8.85 -0.15 -15.39
CA SER A 286 -9.53 -1.10 -14.50
C SER A 286 -9.33 -0.67 -13.05
N GLY A 287 -10.40 -0.24 -12.41
CA GLY A 287 -10.48 0.39 -11.08
C GLY A 287 -11.84 0.16 -10.44
N VAL A 288 -11.98 0.46 -9.15
CA VAL A 288 -13.30 0.52 -8.48
C VAL A 288 -13.42 1.89 -7.80
N PRO A 289 -14.43 2.70 -8.15
CA PRO A 289 -15.54 2.40 -9.06
C PRO A 289 -15.12 2.27 -10.53
N ASP A 290 -15.88 1.49 -11.31
CA ASP A 290 -15.66 1.27 -12.75
C ASP A 290 -16.28 2.39 -13.60
N SER A 291 -15.89 3.63 -13.30
CA SER A 291 -16.32 4.82 -14.02
C SER A 291 -15.17 5.82 -14.07
N TYR A 292 -14.78 6.20 -15.27
CA TYR A 292 -13.55 6.95 -15.49
C TYR A 292 -13.76 8.32 -16.15
N VAL A 293 -12.93 9.25 -15.73
CA VAL A 293 -12.65 10.54 -16.37
C VAL A 293 -11.28 10.44 -17.04
N PHE A 294 -11.20 10.84 -18.30
CA PHE A 294 -9.98 10.83 -19.10
C PHE A 294 -9.49 12.25 -19.37
N LYS A 295 -8.17 12.43 -19.43
CA LYS A 295 -7.57 13.62 -20.05
C LYS A 295 -7.35 13.38 -21.54
N ASP A 296 -7.03 14.44 -22.27
CA ASP A 296 -6.50 14.31 -23.63
C ASP A 296 -5.24 13.46 -23.64
N TRP A 297 -5.06 12.69 -24.71
CA TRP A 297 -3.85 11.91 -24.92
C TRP A 297 -2.67 12.85 -25.11
N GLU A 298 -1.54 12.52 -24.49
CA GLU A 298 -0.28 13.24 -24.72
C GLU A 298 0.63 12.42 -25.62
N ASN A 299 1.28 13.09 -26.58
CA ASN A 299 2.36 12.51 -27.37
C ASN A 299 3.66 13.24 -27.01
N THR A 300 4.67 12.47 -26.57
CA THR A 300 6.01 12.96 -26.24
C THR A 300 7.08 12.22 -27.04
N THR A 301 8.27 12.80 -27.15
CA THR A 301 9.44 12.07 -27.67
C THR A 301 9.91 11.00 -26.68
N GLU A 302 10.84 10.16 -27.09
CA GLU A 302 11.54 9.21 -26.20
C GLU A 302 12.37 9.89 -25.10
N TYR A 303 12.64 11.20 -25.22
CA TYR A 303 13.29 12.02 -24.20
C TYR A 303 12.29 12.79 -23.33
N ASN A 304 11.00 12.45 -23.39
CA ASN A 304 9.88 13.09 -22.69
C ASN A 304 9.61 14.56 -23.11
N ASP A 305 10.11 15.02 -24.26
CA ASP A 305 9.71 16.33 -24.77
C ASP A 305 8.28 16.28 -25.28
N HIS A 306 7.42 17.16 -24.77
CA HIS A 306 6.01 17.16 -25.12
C HIS A 306 5.78 17.73 -26.54
N ILE A 307 5.24 16.89 -27.43
CA ILE A 307 4.90 17.25 -28.80
C ILE A 307 3.51 17.91 -28.82
N ARG A 308 2.45 17.17 -28.47
CA ARG A 308 1.07 17.65 -28.58
C ARG A 308 0.10 16.91 -27.68
N PHE A 309 -1.03 17.56 -27.42
CA PHE A 309 -2.25 16.92 -26.93
C PHE A 309 -3.11 16.44 -28.11
N LEU A 310 -3.80 15.33 -27.93
CA LEU A 310 -4.68 14.72 -28.91
C LEU A 310 -6.03 14.43 -28.25
N ALA A 311 -7.11 14.84 -28.91
CA ALA A 311 -8.46 14.73 -28.35
C ALA A 311 -8.80 13.27 -28.01
N THR A 312 -9.29 13.06 -26.79
CA THR A 312 -9.78 11.75 -26.34
C THR A 312 -11.23 11.54 -26.74
N THR A 313 -11.53 10.41 -27.38
CA THR A 313 -12.92 9.96 -27.59
C THR A 313 -13.27 8.92 -26.54
N LYS A 314 -14.31 9.17 -25.72
CA LYS A 314 -14.77 8.21 -24.71
C LYS A 314 -15.70 7.19 -25.37
N GLU A 315 -15.37 5.90 -25.25
CA GLU A 315 -16.17 4.76 -25.71
C GLU A 315 -16.48 3.87 -24.50
N GLY A 316 -17.62 4.10 -23.84
CA GLY A 316 -17.96 3.42 -22.59
C GLY A 316 -16.96 3.76 -21.48
N ASN A 317 -16.33 2.74 -20.90
CA ASN A 317 -15.29 2.87 -19.88
C ASN A 317 -13.87 2.98 -20.45
N ASN A 318 -13.73 3.10 -21.77
CA ASN A 318 -12.44 3.18 -22.45
C ASN A 318 -12.25 4.55 -23.11
N ALA A 319 -10.98 4.89 -23.37
CA ALA A 319 -10.60 6.04 -24.18
C ALA A 319 -9.95 5.59 -25.48
N THR A 320 -10.45 6.09 -26.61
CA THR A 320 -9.90 5.84 -27.94
C THR A 320 -9.24 7.10 -28.48
N LEU A 321 -8.07 6.92 -29.10
CA LEU A 321 -7.35 7.90 -29.89
C LEU A 321 -7.21 7.37 -31.31
N THR A 322 -7.62 8.16 -32.30
CA THR A 322 -7.32 7.87 -33.71
C THR A 322 -6.14 8.72 -34.16
N ILE A 323 -5.03 8.09 -34.56
CA ILE A 323 -3.86 8.80 -35.05
C ILE A 323 -4.14 9.25 -36.51
N PRO A 324 -3.95 10.54 -36.83
CA PRO A 324 -4.22 11.06 -38.17
C PRO A 324 -3.51 10.26 -39.27
N GLN A 325 -4.16 10.07 -40.43
CA GLN A 325 -3.55 9.40 -41.58
C GLN A 325 -2.76 10.39 -42.45
N ASN A 326 -1.65 10.93 -41.96
CA ASN A 326 -0.75 11.70 -42.81
C ASN A 326 0.45 10.84 -43.24
N LYS A 327 0.35 10.22 -44.43
CA LYS A 327 1.40 9.36 -45.00
C LYS A 327 2.76 10.04 -45.11
N LYS A 328 2.82 11.37 -45.18
CA LYS A 328 4.06 12.13 -45.33
C LYS A 328 4.76 12.44 -43.99
N ASP A 329 4.06 12.29 -42.87
CA ASP A 329 4.50 12.75 -41.55
C ASP A 329 4.59 11.61 -40.51
N HIS A 330 4.69 10.35 -40.93
CA HIS A 330 4.75 9.20 -40.01
C HIS A 330 5.85 9.30 -38.95
N HIS A 331 7.01 9.89 -39.28
CA HIS A 331 8.09 10.11 -38.30
C HIS A 331 7.67 11.06 -37.16
N ARG A 332 6.74 11.99 -37.43
CA ARG A 332 6.17 12.94 -36.46
C ARG A 332 5.14 12.30 -35.55
N GLU A 333 4.61 11.16 -35.94
CA GLU A 333 3.60 10.41 -35.18
C GLU A 333 4.23 9.37 -34.24
N ARG A 334 5.55 9.16 -34.34
CA ARG A 334 6.30 8.35 -33.39
C ARG A 334 6.41 9.07 -32.05
N GLY A 335 6.52 8.29 -30.99
CA GLY A 335 6.76 8.80 -29.66
C GLY A 335 6.15 7.90 -28.61
N ILE A 336 6.12 8.44 -27.40
CA ILE A 336 5.43 7.87 -26.26
C ILE A 336 4.05 8.52 -26.20
N TYR A 337 3.02 7.70 -26.31
CA TYR A 337 1.64 8.10 -26.10
C TYR A 337 1.26 7.83 -24.65
N ILE A 338 0.66 8.81 -23.99
CA ILE A 338 0.30 8.74 -22.58
C ILE A 338 -1.21 8.84 -22.44
N CYS A 339 -1.82 7.79 -21.90
CA CYS A 339 -3.21 7.85 -21.44
C CYS A 339 -3.24 8.20 -19.96
N ARG A 340 -4.18 9.05 -19.56
CA ARG A 340 -4.47 9.36 -18.15
C ARG A 340 -5.94 9.14 -17.85
N ALA A 341 -6.22 8.33 -16.82
CA ALA A 341 -7.57 8.03 -16.36
C ALA A 341 -7.68 8.18 -14.84
N SER A 342 -8.86 8.54 -14.37
CA SER A 342 -9.19 8.64 -12.94
C SER A 342 -10.59 8.12 -12.68
N ASN A 343 -10.77 7.40 -11.56
CA ASN A 343 -12.08 7.09 -10.98
C ASN A 343 -12.32 7.84 -9.66
N ASN A 344 -11.66 8.99 -9.47
CA ASN A 344 -11.65 9.81 -8.25
C ASN A 344 -11.04 9.13 -7.01
N ILE A 345 -10.43 7.95 -7.14
CA ILE A 345 -9.63 7.35 -6.07
C ILE A 345 -8.17 7.73 -6.28
N SER A 346 -7.55 8.30 -5.24
CA SER A 346 -6.14 8.70 -5.26
C SER A 346 -5.21 7.48 -5.24
N SER A 347 -4.21 7.47 -6.12
CA SER A 347 -3.03 6.60 -6.01
C SER A 347 -1.84 7.38 -5.43
N THR A 348 -0.69 6.70 -5.30
CA THR A 348 0.60 7.35 -4.99
C THR A 348 0.99 8.43 -6.00
N ASP A 349 0.51 8.32 -7.24
CA ASP A 349 0.80 9.25 -8.34
C ASP A 349 -0.24 10.37 -8.48
N GLY A 350 -1.18 10.45 -7.54
CA GLY A 350 -2.26 11.43 -7.51
C GLY A 350 -3.61 10.87 -7.97
N ILE A 351 -4.51 11.77 -8.39
CA ILE A 351 -5.89 11.41 -8.76
C ILE A 351 -5.95 10.75 -10.14
N PHE A 352 -5.04 11.09 -11.04
CA PHE A 352 -4.95 10.51 -12.38
C PHE A 352 -3.80 9.51 -12.44
N VAL A 353 -4.12 8.26 -12.75
CA VAL A 353 -3.11 7.26 -13.09
C VAL A 353 -2.75 7.41 -14.56
N MET A 354 -1.48 7.17 -14.89
CA MET A 354 -0.97 7.28 -16.25
C MET A 354 -0.32 5.99 -16.73
N GLN A 355 -0.49 5.68 -18.01
CA GLN A 355 0.25 4.62 -18.69
C GLN A 355 0.88 5.16 -19.97
N LYS A 356 2.12 4.72 -20.23
CA LYS A 356 2.90 5.09 -21.41
C LYS A 356 2.90 3.94 -22.41
N TYR A 357 2.75 4.25 -23.69
CA TYR A 357 2.91 3.29 -24.79
C TYR A 357 3.90 3.86 -25.80
N ASN A 358 5.00 3.15 -26.03
CA ASN A 358 5.98 3.53 -27.04
C ASN A 358 5.51 3.03 -28.41
N LEU A 359 4.97 3.94 -29.22
CA LEU A 359 4.49 3.60 -30.54
C LEU A 359 5.68 3.47 -31.50
N ASN A 360 6.07 2.23 -31.75
CA ASN A 360 6.96 1.88 -32.86
C ASN A 360 6.09 1.47 -34.04
N LEU A 361 5.95 2.36 -35.04
CA LEU A 361 5.21 2.03 -36.25
C LEU A 361 5.91 0.85 -36.96
N PRO A 362 5.14 -0.16 -37.45
CA PRO A 362 5.68 -1.29 -38.20
C PRO A 362 6.55 -0.85 -39.38
N GLY A 363 7.50 -1.71 -39.76
CA GLY A 363 8.42 -1.48 -40.89
C GLY A 363 7.74 -1.27 -42.24
N ASP A 364 6.45 -1.54 -42.39
CA ASP A 364 5.74 -1.32 -43.66
C ASP A 364 5.46 0.17 -43.94
N PHE A 365 5.67 1.05 -42.95
CA PHE A 365 5.51 2.48 -43.10
C PHE A 365 6.84 3.13 -43.48
N ILE A 366 6.97 3.48 -44.77
CA ILE A 366 8.07 4.31 -45.28
C ILE A 366 8.07 5.63 -44.50
N SER A 367 8.98 5.78 -43.54
CA SER A 367 9.27 7.08 -42.94
C SER A 367 10.76 7.30 -42.94
N HIS A 368 11.24 7.78 -44.09
CA HIS A 368 12.55 8.38 -44.19
C HIS A 368 12.38 9.87 -44.00
N TYR A 369 13.09 10.43 -43.02
CA TYR A 369 13.22 11.86 -42.90
C TYR A 369 14.69 12.19 -42.65
N VAL A 370 15.40 12.50 -43.72
CA VAL A 370 16.72 13.12 -43.59
C VAL A 370 16.48 14.60 -43.33
N LYS A 371 16.88 15.08 -42.15
CA LYS A 371 16.80 16.49 -41.82
C LYS A 371 18.16 17.12 -42.09
N SER A 372 18.30 17.95 -43.12
CA SER A 372 19.53 18.74 -43.28
C SER A 372 19.88 19.44 -41.97
N SER A 373 21.15 19.49 -41.60
CA SER A 373 21.61 20.31 -40.48
C SER A 373 21.38 21.78 -40.83
N THR A 374 20.19 22.28 -40.50
CA THR A 374 19.69 23.68 -40.58
C THR A 374 19.75 24.41 -41.92
N GLU A 375 20.62 24.04 -42.85
CA GLU A 375 20.73 24.63 -44.18
C GLU A 375 20.99 23.49 -45.18
N ASN A 376 20.33 23.53 -46.35
CA ASN A 376 20.73 22.69 -47.49
C ASN A 376 22.06 23.18 -48.09
N THR A 377 22.66 24.19 -47.47
CA THR A 377 23.85 24.88 -47.91
C THR A 377 24.89 24.76 -46.79
N GLN A 378 26.13 24.43 -47.12
CA GLN A 378 27.25 24.44 -46.18
C GLN A 378 28.41 25.21 -46.77
N ASN A 379 29.11 25.97 -45.94
CA ASN A 379 30.24 26.77 -46.38
C ASN A 379 31.51 25.91 -46.45
N GLY A 380 32.22 26.01 -47.56
CA GLY A 380 33.54 25.45 -47.76
C GLY A 380 34.58 26.52 -48.05
N ILE A 381 35.85 26.24 -47.71
CA ILE A 381 36.98 27.12 -47.97
C ILE A 381 37.85 26.48 -49.06
N TYR A 382 38.25 27.29 -50.06
CA TYR A 382 39.08 26.84 -51.17
C TYR A 382 40.45 26.34 -50.67
N LEU A 383 40.91 25.20 -51.19
CA LEU A 383 42.11 24.48 -50.78
C LEU A 383 42.13 23.92 -49.35
N GLU A 384 40.99 23.95 -48.65
CA GLU A 384 40.85 23.34 -47.32
C GLU A 384 39.95 22.10 -47.36
N THR A 385 40.18 21.20 -46.40
CA THR A 385 39.30 20.05 -46.17
C THR A 385 38.08 20.51 -45.40
N THR A 386 36.91 20.49 -46.04
CA THR A 386 35.65 20.88 -45.42
C THR A 386 34.92 19.65 -44.89
N LYS A 387 34.44 19.72 -43.64
CA LYS A 387 33.62 18.67 -43.00
C LYS A 387 32.14 18.94 -43.24
N ILE A 388 31.54 18.14 -44.12
CA ILE A 388 30.10 18.17 -44.41
C ILE A 388 29.37 17.31 -43.38
N LYS A 389 28.32 17.85 -42.76
CA LYS A 389 27.53 17.17 -41.71
C LYS A 389 26.07 17.06 -42.09
N ILE A 390 25.41 15.97 -41.71
CA ILE A 390 23.99 15.73 -41.97
C ILE A 390 23.35 15.11 -40.74
N ASN A 391 22.22 15.67 -40.32
CA ASN A 391 21.40 15.11 -39.28
C ASN A 391 20.43 14.09 -39.89
N VAL A 392 20.39 12.88 -39.35
CA VAL A 392 19.59 11.79 -39.90
C VAL A 392 18.65 11.28 -38.82
N VAL A 393 17.35 11.39 -39.07
CA VAL A 393 16.29 10.84 -38.20
C VAL A 393 15.62 9.70 -38.96
N SER A 394 15.93 8.46 -38.60
CA SER A 394 15.46 7.27 -39.33
C SER A 394 14.79 6.28 -38.41
N VAL A 395 13.66 5.72 -38.87
CA VAL A 395 12.92 4.65 -38.18
C VAL A 395 12.59 3.53 -39.17
N PRO A 396 13.07 2.29 -38.96
CA PRO A 396 14.09 1.90 -37.98
C PRO A 396 15.41 2.66 -38.21
N GLU A 397 16.37 2.52 -37.29
CA GLU A 397 17.69 3.13 -37.43
C GLU A 397 18.28 2.87 -38.82
N TYR A 398 18.92 3.89 -39.39
CA TYR A 398 19.48 3.75 -40.73
C TYR A 398 20.60 2.69 -40.72
N THR A 399 20.71 1.94 -41.80
CA THR A 399 21.62 0.81 -41.95
C THR A 399 22.84 1.17 -42.78
N SER A 400 22.69 2.05 -43.77
CA SER A 400 23.78 2.48 -44.66
C SER A 400 23.46 3.84 -45.29
N TYR A 401 24.47 4.47 -45.90
CA TYR A 401 24.28 5.64 -46.75
C TYR A 401 25.27 5.62 -47.91
N VAL A 402 24.95 6.35 -48.99
CA VAL A 402 25.82 6.53 -50.15
C VAL A 402 25.85 8.00 -50.52
N VAL A 403 27.03 8.57 -50.70
CA VAL A 403 27.22 9.95 -51.14
C VAL A 403 27.49 9.97 -52.64
N TYR A 404 26.77 10.84 -53.36
CA TYR A 404 27.01 11.14 -54.77
C TYR A 404 27.43 12.60 -54.89
N LYS A 405 28.49 12.88 -55.63
CA LYS A 405 28.95 14.23 -55.96
C LYS A 405 28.76 14.44 -57.45
N ASN A 406 27.97 15.45 -57.84
CA ASN A 406 27.61 15.72 -59.24
C ASN A 406 27.13 14.47 -60.01
N GLY A 407 26.30 13.64 -59.36
CA GLY A 407 25.74 12.41 -59.94
C GLY A 407 26.66 11.19 -59.93
N THR A 408 27.94 11.34 -59.62
CA THR A 408 28.88 10.21 -59.49
C THR A 408 29.03 9.77 -58.05
N LYS A 409 29.18 8.47 -57.80
CA LYS A 409 29.40 7.95 -56.44
C LYS A 409 30.71 8.52 -55.90
N PHE A 410 30.62 9.26 -54.80
CA PHE A 410 31.77 9.84 -54.13
C PHE A 410 32.38 8.77 -53.21
N THR A 411 33.66 8.45 -53.39
CA THR A 411 34.35 7.40 -52.60
C THR A 411 35.60 7.90 -51.89
N ASN A 412 36.03 9.14 -52.17
CA ASN A 412 37.26 9.72 -51.64
C ASN A 412 36.96 10.66 -50.46
N TYR A 413 36.49 10.11 -49.34
CA TYR A 413 36.21 10.87 -48.12
C TYR A 413 36.53 10.07 -46.86
N THR A 414 36.83 10.77 -45.77
CA THR A 414 36.87 10.15 -44.43
C THR A 414 35.49 10.21 -43.79
N GLU A 415 35.00 9.06 -43.33
CA GLU A 415 33.69 8.93 -42.69
C GLU A 415 33.80 9.05 -41.17
N SER A 416 32.85 9.75 -40.57
CA SER A 416 32.55 9.62 -39.15
C SER A 416 31.04 9.65 -38.94
N VAL A 417 30.55 8.59 -38.28
CA VAL A 417 29.14 8.39 -37.94
C VAL A 417 28.98 8.44 -36.42
N CYS A 418 28.15 9.37 -35.95
CA CYS A 418 27.72 9.42 -34.56
C CYS A 418 26.28 8.91 -34.48
N ARG A 419 26.06 7.72 -33.90
CA ARG A 419 24.72 7.12 -33.72
C ARG A 419 24.11 7.53 -32.37
N ASN A 420 22.79 7.44 -32.26
CA ASN A 420 22.03 7.68 -31.01
C ASN A 420 22.21 9.10 -30.44
N MET A 421 22.39 10.08 -31.32
CA MET A 421 22.49 11.49 -30.96
C MET A 421 21.12 12.06 -30.66
N LYS A 422 21.05 12.99 -29.69
CA LYS A 422 19.87 13.84 -29.47
C LYS A 422 19.88 14.97 -30.49
N LEU A 423 18.95 14.95 -31.44
CA LEU A 423 18.86 15.95 -32.49
C LEU A 423 17.61 16.81 -32.28
N MET A 424 17.71 18.12 -32.56
CA MET A 424 16.56 19.02 -32.48
C MET A 424 15.70 18.88 -33.76
N ASP A 425 14.44 18.51 -33.59
CA ASP A 425 13.46 18.44 -34.68
C ASP A 425 12.25 19.36 -34.49
N ASN A 426 11.67 19.86 -35.59
CA ASN A 426 10.42 20.62 -35.57
C ASN A 426 9.26 19.68 -35.92
N ILE A 427 8.56 19.23 -34.88
CA ILE A 427 7.44 18.30 -34.97
C ILE A 427 6.17 19.04 -34.58
N TYR A 428 5.23 19.17 -35.53
CA TYR A 428 3.99 19.94 -35.35
C TYR A 428 4.20 21.36 -34.83
N GLY A 429 5.22 22.06 -35.33
CA GLY A 429 5.53 23.44 -34.95
C GLY A 429 6.30 23.57 -33.63
N LYS A 430 6.68 22.46 -32.99
CA LYS A 430 7.49 22.46 -31.76
C LYS A 430 8.87 21.90 -31.98
N ASN A 431 9.87 22.59 -31.43
CA ASN A 431 11.24 22.12 -31.40
C ASN A 431 11.38 21.12 -30.25
N VAL A 432 11.67 19.86 -30.56
CA VAL A 432 11.80 18.74 -29.61
C VAL A 432 13.04 17.92 -29.91
N LEU A 433 13.62 17.26 -28.90
CA LEU A 433 14.74 16.35 -29.08
C LEU A 433 14.24 14.98 -29.55
N VAL A 434 14.84 14.49 -30.63
CA VAL A 434 14.57 13.16 -31.19
C VAL A 434 15.85 12.36 -31.31
N LYS A 435 15.71 11.04 -31.32
CA LYS A 435 16.81 10.13 -31.61
C LYS A 435 17.20 10.24 -33.07
N GLY A 436 18.48 10.44 -33.33
CA GLY A 436 19.00 10.35 -34.68
C GLY A 436 20.49 10.07 -34.71
N SER A 437 21.08 10.34 -35.86
CA SER A 437 22.50 10.15 -36.10
C SER A 437 23.06 11.35 -36.84
N ILE A 438 24.34 11.64 -36.64
CA ILE A 438 25.05 12.64 -37.44
C ILE A 438 25.99 11.88 -38.38
N ILE A 439 25.75 12.00 -39.68
CA ILE A 439 26.67 11.53 -40.70
C ILE A 439 27.60 12.69 -41.02
N SER A 440 28.90 12.44 -41.00
CA SER A 440 29.87 13.42 -41.43
C SER A 440 30.92 12.81 -42.35
N PHE A 441 31.25 13.57 -43.39
CA PHE A 441 32.29 13.22 -44.34
C PHE A 441 33.10 14.46 -44.70
N THR A 442 34.32 14.26 -45.19
CA THR A 442 35.21 15.37 -45.59
C THR A 442 35.44 15.37 -47.09
N ASP A 443 35.58 16.55 -47.66
CA ASP A 443 36.01 16.75 -49.06
C ASP A 443 37.03 17.88 -49.11
N THR A 444 38.08 17.72 -49.90
CA THR A 444 39.11 18.76 -50.11
C THR A 444 38.83 19.49 -51.41
N ILE A 445 38.61 20.81 -51.30
CA ILE A 445 38.13 21.64 -52.41
C ILE A 445 39.32 22.15 -53.24
N TYR A 446 39.74 21.38 -54.25
CA TYR A 446 40.90 21.75 -55.08
C TYR A 446 40.59 22.69 -56.26
N ASN A 447 39.34 22.78 -56.69
CA ASN A 447 38.91 23.65 -57.79
C ASN A 447 37.66 24.43 -57.34
N ILE A 448 37.52 25.70 -57.72
CA ILE A 448 36.34 26.53 -57.44
C ILE A 448 35.06 25.95 -58.07
N ASP A 449 35.20 25.16 -59.14
CA ASP A 449 34.11 24.38 -59.75
C ASP A 449 33.61 23.23 -58.84
N VAL A 450 34.23 23.02 -57.67
CA VAL A 450 33.92 21.95 -56.70
C VAL A 450 32.88 22.39 -55.66
N PHE A 451 32.46 23.66 -55.66
CA PHE A 451 31.20 24.05 -55.04
C PHE A 451 30.06 23.33 -55.76
N SER A 452 29.69 22.19 -55.20
CA SER A 452 28.95 21.13 -55.87
C SER A 452 27.78 20.66 -55.01
N SER A 453 26.83 20.03 -55.69
CA SER A 453 25.70 19.38 -55.06
C SER A 453 26.08 17.95 -54.67
N TYR A 454 26.07 17.67 -53.37
CA TYR A 454 26.18 16.33 -52.82
C TYR A 454 24.77 15.76 -52.64
N ASN A 455 24.49 14.62 -53.25
CA ASN A 455 23.26 13.87 -53.04
C ASN A 455 23.56 12.66 -52.14
N ILE A 456 22.98 12.64 -50.95
CA ILE A 456 23.18 11.62 -49.93
C ILE A 456 21.96 10.73 -49.87
N VAL A 457 22.15 9.47 -50.22
CA VAL A 457 21.12 8.43 -50.17
C VAL A 457 21.28 7.65 -48.89
N VAL A 458 20.39 7.87 -47.92
CA VAL A 458 20.33 7.15 -46.64
C VAL A 458 19.38 5.97 -46.77
N LYS A 459 19.80 4.79 -46.32
CA LYS A 459 19.00 3.56 -46.36
C LYS A 459 18.77 2.99 -44.97
N ASN A 460 17.61 2.37 -44.75
CA ASN A 460 17.30 1.59 -43.56
C ASN A 460 16.63 0.26 -43.98
N ALA A 461 16.11 -0.51 -43.02
CA ALA A 461 15.43 -1.79 -43.33
C ALA A 461 14.12 -1.64 -44.12
N VAL A 462 13.60 -0.41 -44.28
CA VAL A 462 12.28 -0.13 -44.86
C VAL A 462 12.40 0.55 -46.24
N GLY A 463 13.51 1.22 -46.55
CA GLY A 463 13.72 1.84 -47.85
C GLY A 463 14.90 2.82 -47.88
N CYS A 464 14.84 3.80 -48.78
CA CYS A 464 15.89 4.81 -48.96
C CYS A 464 15.30 6.24 -49.07
N SER A 465 16.06 7.25 -48.66
CA SER A 465 15.78 8.68 -48.92
C SER A 465 17.00 9.40 -49.43
N ASN A 466 16.76 10.37 -50.29
CA ASN A 466 17.80 11.19 -50.91
C ASN A 466 17.74 12.59 -50.30
N HIS A 467 18.90 13.14 -50.00
CA HIS A 467 19.04 14.50 -49.46
C HIS A 467 20.14 15.23 -50.20
N THR A 468 19.87 16.46 -50.64
CA THR A 468 20.85 17.25 -51.39
C THR A 468 21.44 18.33 -50.50
N ILE A 469 22.77 18.47 -50.53
CA ILE A 469 23.53 19.51 -49.86
C ILE A 469 24.37 20.24 -50.90
N GLU A 470 24.20 21.55 -50.98
CA GLU A 470 25.01 22.45 -51.78
C GLU A 470 26.17 22.94 -50.93
N LEU A 471 27.40 22.70 -51.39
CA LEU A 471 28.57 23.29 -50.77
C LEU A 471 28.86 24.62 -51.48
N VAL A 472 28.84 25.74 -50.76
CA VAL A 472 29.08 27.09 -51.29
C VAL A 472 30.36 27.69 -50.72
N SER A 473 30.90 28.69 -51.40
CA SER A 473 32.11 29.39 -50.94
C SER A 473 31.84 30.20 -49.69
N ALA A 474 32.67 30.07 -48.66
CA ALA A 474 32.64 30.96 -47.50
C ALA A 474 33.08 32.40 -47.83
N LEU A 475 33.71 32.61 -49.00
CA LEU A 475 34.29 33.89 -49.43
C LEU A 475 33.42 34.67 -50.44
N SER A 476 32.15 34.26 -50.64
CA SER A 476 31.21 34.92 -51.57
C SER A 476 30.53 36.15 -50.99
#